data_AF-A0A7S1E817-F1
#
_entry.id   AF-A0A7S1E817-F1
#
_cell.length_a   1.000
_cell.length_b   1.000
_cell.length_c   1.000
_cell.angle_alpha   90.00
_cell.angle_beta   90.00
_cell.angle_gamma   90.00
#
_symmetry.space_group_name_H-M   'P 1'
#
loop_
_entity.id
_entity.type
_entity.pdbx_description
1 polymer ?
#
loop_
_entity_poly.entity_id
_entity_poly.type
_entity_poly.pdbx_seq_one_letter_code
_entity_poly.pdbx_strand_id
1 'polypeptide(L)'
;GVGGRRAVGGGAVTPITLLSGFLGTGKTTALQHMLENKEGLRVGVIVNDVAEVNVDARLISPLSGGDSVEGSSTIELQNGCACCSVSDELFKSVGDLLSLGRERGAPFDHIVIELSGVAEPAAVKANFEEAQMMGVPAAQETLVERVVTVVDTSDFVGQWMTDEKLRDRSDLAGDAVDDCAADRSVVELLAEQIEAADKVVLNKMDMSDESTAANADKVVRGLAGEDVEVTRSQFGRVPLSFFFEGGGGGGSAFR
;
A
#
# COMPACT_ATOMS: atom_id res chain seq x y z
N GLY A 1 0.68 20.77 -8.61
CA GLY A 1 -0.21 21.22 -7.52
C GLY A 1 -0.89 19.97 -7.06
N VAL A 2 -0.37 19.39 -5.98
CA VAL A 2 -0.61 18.00 -5.60
C VAL A 2 -2.10 17.79 -5.27
N GLY A 3 -2.64 16.66 -5.72
CA GLY A 3 -4.05 16.23 -5.76
C GLY A 3 -5.03 16.98 -4.84
N GLY A 4 -5.91 17.78 -5.44
CA GLY A 4 -7.02 18.41 -4.73
C GLY A 4 -8.07 17.38 -4.29
N ARG A 5 -8.56 17.50 -3.05
CA ARG A 5 -9.71 16.75 -2.52
C ARG A 5 -10.87 16.79 -3.52
N ARG A 6 -11.33 15.62 -3.97
CA ARG A 6 -12.53 15.53 -4.81
C ARG A 6 -13.77 15.64 -3.93
N ALA A 7 -14.69 16.52 -4.31
CA ALA A 7 -15.99 16.65 -3.65
C ALA A 7 -17.00 15.72 -4.33
N VAL A 8 -17.62 14.82 -3.56
CA VAL A 8 -18.83 14.10 -3.97
C VAL A 8 -19.88 14.40 -2.89
N GLY A 9 -21.05 14.92 -3.29
CA GLY A 9 -22.19 15.04 -2.37
C GLY A 9 -22.02 15.95 -1.15
N GLY A 10 -21.21 17.02 -1.22
CA GLY A 10 -21.19 18.09 -0.21
C GLY A 10 -20.18 17.94 0.93
N GLY A 11 -19.37 16.87 0.96
CA GLY A 11 -18.23 16.70 1.88
C GLY A 11 -16.90 16.53 1.12
N ALA A 12 -15.79 16.87 1.78
CA ALA A 12 -14.46 16.60 1.24
C ALA A 12 -14.06 15.16 1.55
N VAL A 13 -13.90 14.33 0.51
CA VAL A 13 -13.53 12.91 0.65
C VAL A 13 -12.02 12.78 0.77
N THR A 14 -11.54 11.95 1.70
CA THR A 14 -10.11 11.68 1.88
C THR A 14 -9.69 10.51 0.97
N PRO A 15 -8.81 10.72 -0.02
CA PRO A 15 -8.35 9.65 -0.90
C PRO A 15 -7.47 8.64 -0.16
N ILE A 16 -7.68 7.36 -0.47
CA ILE A 16 -6.93 6.22 0.03
C ILE A 16 -6.07 5.64 -1.09
N THR A 17 -4.80 5.37 -0.79
CA THR A 17 -3.92 4.51 -1.59
C THR A 17 -3.73 3.18 -0.88
N LEU A 18 -4.08 2.08 -1.54
CA LEU A 18 -3.74 0.75 -1.05
C LEU A 18 -2.31 0.43 -1.50
N LEU A 19 -1.41 0.19 -0.56
CA LEU A 19 -0.04 -0.23 -0.82
C LEU A 19 0.04 -1.76 -0.75
N SER A 20 0.14 -2.40 -1.90
CA SER A 20 0.22 -3.86 -2.06
C SER A 20 1.61 -4.31 -2.48
N GLY A 21 1.82 -5.62 -2.54
CA GLY A 21 3.07 -6.27 -2.93
C GLY A 21 3.37 -7.46 -2.03
N PHE A 22 4.07 -8.45 -2.57
CA PHE A 22 4.42 -9.68 -1.86
C PHE A 22 5.30 -9.42 -0.62
N LEU A 23 5.52 -10.45 0.21
CA LEU A 23 6.36 -10.33 1.41
C LEU A 23 7.78 -9.93 1.03
N GLY A 24 8.38 -9.05 1.84
CA GLY A 24 9.76 -8.60 1.64
C GLY A 24 9.99 -7.64 0.46
N THR A 25 8.96 -7.24 -0.30
CA THR A 25 9.09 -6.31 -1.45
C THR A 25 9.50 -4.88 -1.07
N GLY A 26 9.38 -4.51 0.21
CA GLY A 26 9.79 -3.20 0.74
C GLY A 26 8.65 -2.20 0.91
N LYS A 27 7.41 -2.67 1.05
CA LYS A 27 6.21 -1.83 1.31
C LYS A 27 6.41 -0.92 2.53
N THR A 28 6.73 -1.47 3.69
CA THR A 28 6.98 -0.71 4.93
C THR A 28 8.09 0.32 4.76
N THR A 29 9.15 0.00 4.00
CA THR A 29 10.23 0.96 3.69
C THR A 29 9.74 2.11 2.81
N ALA A 30 8.90 1.83 1.81
CA ALA A 30 8.29 2.88 0.99
C ALA A 30 7.33 3.75 1.83
N LEU A 31 6.57 3.15 2.73
CA LEU A 31 5.68 3.84 3.66
C LEU A 31 6.47 4.76 4.62
N GLN A 32 7.59 4.28 5.18
CA GLN A 32 8.47 5.11 5.99
C GLN A 32 8.98 6.32 5.18
N HIS A 33 9.39 6.10 3.93
CA HIS A 33 9.79 7.19 3.04
C HIS A 33 8.68 8.23 2.84
N MET A 34 7.41 7.80 2.72
CA MET A 34 6.27 8.71 2.65
C MET A 34 6.08 9.51 3.93
N LEU A 35 6.28 8.90 5.10
CA LEU A 35 6.12 9.57 6.41
C LEU A 35 7.24 10.57 6.71
N GLU A 36 8.45 10.34 6.18
CA GLU A 36 9.60 11.24 6.30
C GLU A 36 9.54 12.45 5.33
N ASN A 37 8.41 12.64 4.64
CA ASN A 37 8.29 13.69 3.65
C ASN A 37 8.45 15.11 4.23
N LYS A 38 9.04 15.99 3.41
CA LYS A 38 9.19 17.43 3.71
C LYS A 38 8.31 18.31 2.83
N GLU A 39 7.36 17.69 2.14
CA GLU A 39 6.45 18.36 1.20
C GLU A 39 5.23 18.99 1.90
N GLY A 40 5.10 18.77 3.23
CA GLY A 40 4.01 19.32 4.03
C GLY A 40 2.67 18.60 3.85
N LEU A 41 2.68 17.45 3.17
CA LEU A 41 1.49 16.61 3.00
C LEU A 41 1.16 15.91 4.31
N ARG A 42 -0.10 16.00 4.74
CA ARG A 42 -0.59 15.33 5.94
C ARG A 42 -1.10 13.96 5.53
N VAL A 43 -0.24 12.97 5.69
CA VAL A 43 -0.55 11.59 5.31
C VAL A 43 -0.91 10.80 6.57
N GLY A 44 -2.10 10.20 6.56
CA GLY A 44 -2.51 9.21 7.55
C GLY A 44 -2.10 7.81 7.09
N VAL A 45 -1.58 6.98 7.98
CA VAL A 45 -1.10 5.65 7.61
C VAL A 45 -1.71 4.58 8.50
N ILE A 46 -2.19 3.50 7.87
CA ILE A 46 -2.65 2.26 8.49
C ILE A 46 -1.76 1.14 7.98
N VAL A 47 -1.18 0.36 8.90
CA VAL A 47 -0.43 -0.85 8.58
C VAL A 47 -1.27 -2.04 9.04
N ASN A 48 -1.62 -2.92 8.11
CA ASN A 48 -2.35 -4.15 8.42
C ASN A 48 -1.38 -5.35 8.31
N ASP A 49 -1.00 -5.93 9.45
CA ASP A 49 -0.24 -7.19 9.49
C ASP A 49 -1.01 -8.25 10.27
N VAL A 50 -1.18 -9.43 9.67
CA VAL A 50 -1.77 -10.63 10.30
C VAL A 50 -0.65 -11.57 10.80
N ALA A 51 0.61 -11.21 10.58
CA ALA A 51 1.76 -11.94 11.08
C ALA A 51 2.33 -11.25 12.31
N GLU A 52 2.43 -11.96 13.43
CA GLU A 52 3.21 -11.50 14.57
C GLU A 52 4.69 -11.30 14.16
N VAL A 53 5.07 -10.04 13.93
CA VAL A 53 6.37 -9.56 14.38
C VAL A 53 6.15 -8.32 15.22
N ASN A 54 6.28 -8.50 16.54
CA ASN A 54 6.58 -7.44 17.49
C ASN A 54 7.92 -6.75 17.13
N VAL A 55 7.97 -5.96 16.05
CA VAL A 55 8.98 -4.95 15.65
C VAL A 55 8.32 -4.19 14.48
N ASP A 56 7.80 -2.98 14.54
CA ASP A 56 8.10 -1.80 15.32
C ASP A 56 6.77 -1.04 15.56
N ALA A 57 6.22 -1.15 16.77
CA ALA A 57 5.38 -0.09 17.31
C ALA A 57 6.27 1.04 17.80
N ARG A 58 6.94 1.70 16.85
CA ARG A 58 7.63 2.95 17.10
C ARG A 58 6.70 4.05 16.60
N LEU A 59 6.20 4.85 17.55
CA LEU A 59 6.52 6.27 17.47
C LEU A 59 7.96 6.34 16.95
N ILE A 60 8.18 6.67 15.67
CA ILE A 60 9.54 6.90 15.17
C ILE A 60 10.01 8.20 15.83
N SER A 61 10.39 8.05 17.10
CA SER A 61 11.27 8.93 17.84
C SER A 61 12.63 8.80 17.16
N PRO A 62 13.33 9.91 16.95
CA PRO A 62 14.22 10.11 15.83
C PRO A 62 15.44 9.21 15.96
N LEU A 63 15.66 8.36 14.95
CA LEU A 63 17.02 7.93 14.66
C LEU A 63 17.71 9.10 13.96
N SER A 64 18.35 9.92 14.80
CA SER A 64 19.31 10.99 14.46
C SER A 64 18.71 12.36 14.12
N GLY A 65 18.52 13.16 15.17
CA GLY A 65 18.64 14.63 15.19
C GLY A 65 18.14 15.40 13.95
N GLY A 66 16.85 15.69 13.90
CA GLY A 66 16.27 16.65 12.97
C GLY A 66 14.84 16.97 13.35
N ASP A 67 14.48 18.25 13.30
CA ASP A 67 13.19 18.83 13.72
C ASP A 67 11.96 18.03 13.25
N SER A 68 10.99 17.91 14.15
CA SER A 68 9.66 17.36 13.88
C SER A 68 8.99 18.08 12.71
N VAL A 69 8.42 17.30 11.78
CA VAL A 69 7.37 17.81 10.88
C VAL A 69 6.03 17.60 11.57
N GLU A 70 5.40 18.68 12.01
CA GLU A 70 4.01 18.66 12.47
C GLU A 70 3.11 18.21 11.29
N GLY A 71 2.63 16.95 11.28
CA GLY A 71 1.71 16.49 10.23
C GLY A 71 1.65 14.98 9.98
N SER A 72 2.61 14.20 10.49
CA SER A 72 2.63 12.74 10.35
C SER A 72 1.93 12.06 11.54
N SER A 73 1.04 11.09 11.26
CA SER A 73 0.47 10.22 12.29
C SER A 73 0.14 8.84 11.73
N THR A 74 0.50 7.83 12.51
CA THR A 74 0.28 6.41 12.22
C THR A 74 -0.69 5.86 13.27
N ILE A 75 -1.65 5.04 12.84
CA ILE A 75 -2.53 4.25 13.73
C ILE A 75 -2.33 2.77 13.38
N GLU A 76 -2.03 1.96 14.38
CA GLU A 76 -1.86 0.50 14.27
C GLU A 76 -3.18 -0.22 14.55
N LEU A 77 -3.47 -1.26 13.76
CA LEU A 77 -4.57 -2.20 13.99
C LEU A 77 -4.18 -3.22 15.07
N GLN A 78 -5.06 -3.50 16.03
CA GLN A 78 -4.86 -4.58 17.00
C GLN A 78 -5.80 -5.75 16.71
N ASN A 79 -5.22 -6.95 16.64
CA ASN A 79 -5.85 -8.24 16.34
C ASN A 79 -7.17 -8.50 17.09
N GLY A 80 -8.25 -8.74 16.35
CA GLY A 80 -9.44 -9.45 16.83
C GLY A 80 -9.84 -10.56 15.87
N CYS A 81 -9.90 -11.80 16.37
CA CYS A 81 -10.37 -12.96 15.61
C CYS A 81 -11.88 -12.91 15.33
N ALA A 82 -12.26 -12.92 14.06
CA ALA A 82 -13.36 -13.69 13.46
C ALA A 82 -13.42 -13.30 11.97
N CYS A 83 -13.83 -14.19 11.07
CA CYS A 83 -13.92 -13.98 9.60
C CYS A 83 -14.87 -12.83 9.14
N CYS A 84 -15.33 -11.97 10.06
CA CYS A 84 -16.04 -10.71 9.80
C CYS A 84 -15.32 -9.46 10.39
N SER A 85 -14.30 -9.61 11.23
CA SER A 85 -13.68 -8.52 12.02
C SER A 85 -12.61 -7.72 11.29
N VAL A 86 -11.94 -8.30 10.28
CA VAL A 86 -10.83 -7.60 9.58
C VAL A 86 -11.32 -6.35 8.86
N SER A 87 -12.51 -6.43 8.23
CA SER A 87 -13.16 -5.26 7.62
C SER A 87 -13.60 -4.25 8.68
N ASP A 88 -14.21 -4.69 9.78
CA ASP A 88 -14.68 -3.81 10.85
C ASP A 88 -13.52 -3.07 11.56
N GLU A 89 -12.41 -3.76 11.82
CA GLU A 89 -11.20 -3.18 12.42
C GLU A 89 -10.55 -2.18 11.47
N LEU A 90 -10.46 -2.51 10.17
CA LEU A 90 -9.95 -1.58 9.17
C LEU A 90 -10.78 -0.29 9.11
N PHE A 91 -12.11 -0.40 9.02
CA PHE A 91 -13.00 0.77 8.99
C PHE A 91 -12.94 1.57 10.30
N LYS A 92 -12.75 0.91 11.44
CA LYS A 92 -12.52 1.59 12.71
C LYS A 92 -11.24 2.42 12.68
N SER A 93 -10.11 1.85 12.24
CA SER A 93 -8.84 2.61 12.13
C SER A 93 -8.91 3.76 11.15
N VAL A 94 -9.62 3.58 10.04
CA VAL A 94 -9.92 4.69 9.11
C VAL A 94 -10.73 5.78 9.83
N GLY A 95 -11.77 5.41 10.58
CA GLY A 95 -12.57 6.34 11.38
C GLY A 95 -11.77 7.08 12.46
N ASP A 96 -10.85 6.39 13.12
CA ASP A 96 -9.95 6.95 14.13
C ASP A 96 -8.98 7.96 13.51
N LEU A 97 -8.40 7.66 12.33
CA LEU A 97 -7.59 8.62 11.58
C LEU A 97 -8.41 9.85 11.19
N LEU A 98 -9.59 9.67 10.61
CA LEU A 98 -10.44 10.81 10.23
C LEU A 98 -10.76 11.71 11.44
N SER A 99 -11.02 11.10 12.59
CA SER A 99 -11.28 11.82 13.86
C SER A 99 -10.04 12.56 14.36
N LEU A 100 -8.87 11.90 14.34
CA LEU A 100 -7.60 12.51 14.70
C LEU A 100 -7.27 13.74 13.85
N GLY A 101 -7.53 13.68 12.54
CA GLY A 101 -7.35 14.82 11.64
C GLY A 101 -8.23 16.01 12.05
N ARG A 102 -9.50 15.76 12.39
CA ARG A 102 -10.41 16.81 12.89
C ARG A 102 -9.94 17.40 14.23
N GLU A 103 -9.51 16.55 15.16
CA GLU A 103 -9.00 16.99 16.46
C GLU A 103 -7.73 17.83 16.35
N ARG A 104 -6.85 17.50 15.40
CA ARG A 104 -5.64 18.28 15.07
C ARG A 104 -5.93 19.53 14.24
N GLY A 105 -7.21 19.84 14.01
CA GLY A 105 -7.66 21.07 13.36
C GLY A 105 -7.74 21.01 11.84
N ALA A 106 -7.30 19.93 11.19
CA ALA A 106 -7.43 19.77 9.75
C ALA A 106 -7.30 18.30 9.28
N PRO A 107 -8.16 17.84 8.34
CA PRO A 107 -8.20 16.43 7.89
C PRO A 107 -6.95 16.04 7.10
N PHE A 108 -6.58 14.76 7.06
CA PHE A 108 -5.49 14.26 6.22
C PHE A 108 -5.71 14.59 4.74
N ASP A 109 -4.62 14.85 4.03
CA ASP A 109 -4.62 15.06 2.59
C ASP A 109 -4.78 13.72 1.85
N HIS A 110 -4.15 12.67 2.38
CA HIS A 110 -4.24 11.29 1.87
C HIS A 110 -4.16 10.29 3.03
N ILE A 111 -4.76 9.12 2.83
CA ILE A 111 -4.55 7.93 3.68
C ILE A 111 -3.81 6.87 2.85
N VAL A 112 -2.83 6.21 3.45
CA VAL A 112 -2.18 5.02 2.88
C VAL A 112 -2.49 3.82 3.76
N ILE A 113 -2.93 2.73 3.14
CA ILE A 113 -3.18 1.47 3.83
C ILE A 113 -2.20 0.44 3.27
N GLU A 114 -1.21 0.06 4.08
CA GLU A 114 -0.35 -1.08 3.77
C GLU A 114 -1.13 -2.37 3.97
N LEU A 115 -1.22 -3.15 2.89
CA LEU A 115 -1.83 -4.48 2.92
C LEU A 115 -0.77 -5.53 3.30
N SER A 116 -1.21 -6.61 3.93
CA SER A 116 -0.37 -7.79 4.14
C SER A 116 0.20 -8.30 2.80
N GLY A 117 1.39 -8.91 2.84
CA GLY A 117 2.02 -9.45 1.64
C GLY A 117 1.27 -10.60 0.98
N VAL A 118 0.28 -11.20 1.65
CA VAL A 118 -0.63 -12.22 1.10
C VAL A 118 -2.04 -11.71 0.84
N ALA A 119 -2.28 -10.40 1.00
CA ALA A 119 -3.60 -9.82 0.79
C ALA A 119 -3.91 -9.64 -0.71
N GLU A 120 -5.21 -9.70 -1.01
CA GLU A 120 -5.78 -9.42 -2.32
C GLU A 120 -6.29 -7.97 -2.38
N PRO A 121 -5.66 -7.08 -3.16
CA PRO A 121 -6.08 -5.67 -3.22
C PRO A 121 -7.48 -5.49 -3.77
N ALA A 122 -7.87 -6.34 -4.74
CA ALA A 122 -9.21 -6.33 -5.33
C ALA A 122 -10.29 -6.62 -4.28
N ALA A 123 -10.07 -7.58 -3.38
CA ALA A 123 -10.99 -7.91 -2.30
C ALA A 123 -11.12 -6.74 -1.30
N VAL A 124 -10.00 -6.10 -0.93
CA VAL A 124 -10.04 -4.93 -0.04
C VAL A 124 -10.80 -3.77 -0.69
N LYS A 125 -10.57 -3.50 -1.97
CA LYS A 125 -11.31 -2.49 -2.73
C LYS A 125 -12.81 -2.78 -2.76
N ALA A 126 -13.19 -4.03 -3.03
CA ALA A 126 -14.59 -4.46 -3.02
C ALA A 126 -15.24 -4.26 -1.63
N ASN A 127 -14.53 -4.54 -0.54
CA ASN A 127 -15.01 -4.30 0.82
C ASN A 127 -15.29 -2.80 1.07
N PHE A 128 -14.44 -1.90 0.57
CA PHE A 128 -14.69 -0.45 0.65
C PHE A 128 -15.93 -0.03 -0.15
N GLU A 129 -16.11 -0.57 -1.36
CA GLU A 129 -17.28 -0.31 -2.20
C GLU A 129 -18.57 -0.80 -1.54
N GLU A 130 -18.57 -2.02 -0.99
CA GLU A 130 -19.69 -2.58 -0.24
C GLU A 130 -20.00 -1.75 1.01
N ALA A 131 -18.99 -1.42 1.83
CA ALA A 131 -19.16 -0.59 3.02
C ALA A 131 -19.72 0.79 2.68
N GLN A 132 -19.32 1.37 1.55
CA GLN A 132 -19.91 2.61 1.04
C GLN A 132 -21.38 2.40 0.68
N MET A 133 -21.75 1.33 -0.04
CA MET A 133 -23.15 1.01 -0.34
C MET A 133 -24.00 0.80 0.93
N MET A 134 -23.42 0.22 1.99
CA MET A 134 -24.09 0.04 3.28
C MET A 134 -24.13 1.30 4.15
N GLY A 135 -23.50 2.40 3.73
CA GLY A 135 -23.48 3.65 4.48
C GLY A 135 -22.56 3.65 5.71
N VAL A 136 -21.52 2.83 5.72
CA VAL A 136 -20.50 2.84 6.79
C VAL A 136 -19.82 4.22 6.83
N PRO A 137 -19.83 4.95 7.97
CA PRO A 137 -19.36 6.34 8.02
C PRO A 137 -17.93 6.55 7.48
N ALA A 138 -16.99 5.70 7.90
CA ALA A 138 -15.60 5.78 7.45
C ALA A 138 -15.45 5.61 5.92
N ALA A 139 -16.25 4.73 5.30
CA ALA A 139 -16.26 4.51 3.85
C ALA A 139 -17.00 5.61 3.07
N GLN A 140 -17.90 6.35 3.71
CA GLN A 140 -18.58 7.51 3.14
C GLN A 140 -17.67 8.76 3.10
N GLU A 141 -16.72 8.85 4.03
CA GLU A 141 -15.75 9.96 4.13
C GLU A 141 -14.43 9.69 3.37
N THR A 142 -14.27 8.51 2.79
CA THR A 142 -13.05 8.09 2.08
C THR A 142 -13.34 7.52 0.70
N LEU A 143 -12.29 7.43 -0.13
CA LEU A 143 -12.36 6.81 -1.45
C LEU A 143 -11.06 6.07 -1.73
N VAL A 144 -11.12 4.76 -2.00
CA VAL A 144 -9.98 4.02 -2.57
C VAL A 144 -9.70 4.55 -3.96
N GLU A 145 -8.69 5.40 -4.07
CA GLU A 145 -8.35 6.12 -5.30
C GLU A 145 -7.47 5.27 -6.20
N ARG A 146 -6.54 4.52 -5.60
CA ARG A 146 -5.59 3.70 -6.34
C ARG A 146 -5.02 2.54 -5.52
N VAL A 147 -4.56 1.52 -6.22
CA VAL A 147 -3.69 0.45 -5.74
C VAL A 147 -2.29 0.69 -6.29
N VAL A 148 -1.29 0.74 -5.42
CA VAL A 148 0.12 0.77 -5.78
C VAL A 148 0.77 -0.53 -5.34
N THR A 149 1.27 -1.31 -6.30
CA THR A 149 1.90 -2.61 -6.01
C THR A 149 3.42 -2.49 -6.06
N VAL A 150 4.09 -2.90 -4.98
CA VAL A 150 5.55 -2.95 -4.88
C VAL A 150 6.03 -4.35 -5.25
N VAL A 151 6.97 -4.41 -6.19
CA VAL A 151 7.56 -5.66 -6.70
C VAL A 151 9.04 -5.68 -6.36
N ASP A 152 9.51 -6.81 -5.80
CA ASP A 152 10.93 -7.06 -5.63
C ASP A 152 11.53 -7.48 -6.96
N THR A 153 12.17 -6.54 -7.65
CA THR A 153 12.75 -6.79 -8.97
C THR A 153 13.81 -7.89 -8.95
N SER A 154 14.52 -8.07 -7.83
CA SER A 154 15.65 -9.00 -7.74
C SER A 154 15.22 -10.47 -7.69
N ASP A 155 14.00 -10.72 -7.19
CA ASP A 155 13.50 -12.08 -6.96
C ASP A 155 12.21 -12.39 -7.75
N PHE A 156 11.52 -11.38 -8.26
CA PHE A 156 10.19 -11.54 -8.88
C PHE A 156 10.13 -12.59 -9.99
N VAL A 157 11.11 -12.61 -10.91
CA VAL A 157 11.10 -13.60 -12.00
C VAL A 157 11.30 -15.02 -11.47
N GLY A 158 12.08 -15.20 -10.41
CA GLY A 158 12.23 -16.48 -9.73
C GLY A 158 10.90 -16.93 -9.10
N GLN A 159 10.24 -16.01 -8.39
CA GLN A 159 8.94 -16.27 -7.79
C GLN A 159 7.82 -16.48 -8.82
N TRP A 160 7.90 -15.86 -10.00
CA TRP A 160 6.92 -16.02 -11.07
C TRP A 160 7.00 -17.37 -11.77
N MET A 161 8.17 -18.01 -11.76
CA MET A 161 8.43 -19.28 -12.45
C MET A 161 8.35 -20.49 -11.51
N THR A 162 7.90 -20.30 -10.27
CA THR A 162 7.76 -21.37 -9.27
C THR A 162 6.39 -22.02 -9.33
N ASP A 163 6.29 -23.29 -8.94
CA ASP A 163 5.02 -23.98 -8.67
C ASP A 163 4.72 -24.07 -7.16
N GLU A 164 5.52 -23.37 -6.33
CA GLU A 164 5.40 -23.39 -4.87
C GLU A 164 4.11 -22.76 -4.36
N LYS A 165 3.61 -23.31 -3.26
CA LYS A 165 2.54 -22.70 -2.45
C LYS A 165 3.15 -21.91 -1.29
N LEU A 166 2.34 -21.04 -0.70
CA LEU A 166 2.77 -20.25 0.47
C LEU A 166 3.23 -21.15 1.64
N ARG A 167 2.59 -22.30 1.86
CA ARG A 167 3.02 -23.26 2.91
C ARG A 167 4.41 -23.86 2.67
N ASP A 168 4.88 -23.91 1.42
CA ASP A 168 6.15 -24.57 1.05
C ASP A 168 7.35 -23.63 1.26
N ARG A 169 7.07 -22.35 1.51
CA ARG A 169 8.07 -21.29 1.66
C ARG A 169 8.57 -21.21 3.09
N SER A 170 9.73 -21.81 3.35
CA SER A 170 10.35 -21.81 4.69
C SER A 170 10.78 -20.43 5.18
N ASP A 171 11.01 -19.48 4.26
CA ASP A 171 11.26 -18.06 4.54
C ASP A 171 10.00 -17.27 4.94
N LEU A 172 8.82 -17.85 4.67
CA LEU A 172 7.51 -17.33 5.07
C LEU A 172 6.89 -18.16 6.21
N ALA A 173 7.48 -19.33 6.53
CA ALA A 173 7.03 -20.27 7.55
C ALA A 173 7.35 -19.78 8.97
N GLY A 174 6.65 -18.74 9.39
CA GLY A 174 6.22 -18.51 10.77
C GLY A 174 4.69 -18.47 10.82
N ASP A 175 4.10 -18.09 11.94
CA ASP A 175 2.64 -17.85 12.11
C ASP A 175 2.07 -16.73 11.19
N ALA A 176 2.77 -16.38 10.11
CA ALA A 176 2.52 -15.26 9.19
C ALA A 176 1.57 -15.59 8.04
N VAL A 177 1.27 -16.86 7.82
CA VAL A 177 0.32 -17.31 6.82
C VAL A 177 -0.84 -17.94 7.55
N ASP A 178 -1.98 -17.25 7.60
CA ASP A 178 -3.23 -17.86 8.09
C ASP A 178 -3.48 -19.17 7.33
N ASP A 179 -4.03 -20.18 8.01
CA ASP A 179 -4.40 -21.47 7.42
C ASP A 179 -5.22 -21.27 6.12
N CYS A 180 -5.99 -20.19 6.04
CA CYS A 180 -6.77 -19.82 4.86
C CYS A 180 -5.92 -19.43 3.65
N ALA A 181 -4.74 -18.82 3.85
CA ALA A 181 -3.84 -18.38 2.79
C ALA A 181 -2.76 -19.42 2.46
N ALA A 182 -2.46 -20.36 3.35
CA ALA A 182 -1.37 -21.34 3.22
C ALA A 182 -1.43 -22.20 1.94
N ASP A 183 -2.65 -22.43 1.44
CA ASP A 183 -2.90 -23.30 0.31
C ASP A 183 -2.73 -22.64 -1.07
N ARG A 184 -2.53 -21.32 -1.10
CA ARG A 184 -2.47 -20.50 -2.31
C ARG A 184 -1.15 -20.67 -3.06
N SER A 185 -1.22 -20.60 -4.39
CA SER A 185 -0.06 -20.51 -5.26
C SER A 185 0.61 -19.13 -5.13
N VAL A 186 1.94 -19.11 -5.04
CA VAL A 186 2.72 -17.86 -5.05
C VAL A 186 2.46 -17.08 -6.33
N VAL A 187 2.42 -17.77 -7.48
CA VAL A 187 2.23 -17.15 -8.79
C VAL A 187 0.85 -16.54 -8.93
N GLU A 188 -0.20 -17.22 -8.46
CA GLU A 188 -1.58 -16.69 -8.50
C GLU A 188 -1.69 -15.41 -7.66
N LEU A 189 -1.12 -15.42 -6.45
CA LEU A 189 -1.10 -14.23 -5.60
C LEU A 189 -0.35 -13.06 -6.24
N LEU A 190 0.83 -13.32 -6.82
CA LEU A 190 1.61 -12.29 -7.52
C LEU A 190 0.84 -11.72 -8.71
N ALA A 191 0.18 -12.57 -9.49
CA ALA A 191 -0.64 -12.16 -10.62
C ALA A 191 -1.77 -11.23 -10.16
N GLU A 192 -2.56 -11.66 -9.19
CA GLU A 192 -3.69 -10.87 -8.67
C GLU A 192 -3.26 -9.51 -8.09
N GLN A 193 -2.13 -9.45 -7.38
CA GLN A 193 -1.59 -8.20 -6.85
C GLN A 193 -1.16 -7.22 -7.95
N ILE A 194 -0.62 -7.73 -9.06
CA ILE A 194 -0.18 -6.92 -10.20
C ILE A 194 -1.37 -6.51 -11.06
N GLU A 195 -2.31 -7.42 -11.33
CA GLU A 195 -3.53 -7.16 -12.10
C GLU A 195 -4.43 -6.10 -11.43
N ALA A 196 -4.45 -6.06 -10.10
CA ALA A 196 -5.20 -5.06 -9.36
C ALA A 196 -4.51 -3.68 -9.29
N ALA A 197 -3.26 -3.56 -9.76
CA ALA A 197 -2.44 -2.37 -9.59
C ALA A 197 -2.81 -1.27 -10.60
N ASP A 198 -3.08 -0.06 -10.10
CA ASP A 198 -3.15 1.14 -10.94
C ASP A 198 -1.75 1.68 -11.27
N LYS A 199 -0.78 1.42 -10.39
CA LYS A 199 0.63 1.75 -10.56
C LYS A 199 1.54 0.70 -9.94
N VAL A 200 2.74 0.52 -10.50
CA VAL A 200 3.70 -0.48 -10.02
C VAL A 200 5.06 0.15 -9.69
N VAL A 201 5.63 -0.25 -8.56
CA VAL A 201 7.00 0.10 -8.15
C VAL A 201 7.89 -1.13 -8.30
N LEU A 202 8.82 -1.09 -9.25
CA LEU A 202 9.94 -2.04 -9.34
C LEU A 202 11.01 -1.63 -8.34
N ASN A 203 11.00 -2.23 -7.15
CA ASN A 203 11.90 -1.92 -6.05
C ASN A 203 13.13 -2.85 -6.04
N LYS A 204 14.13 -2.51 -5.20
CA LYS A 204 15.41 -3.24 -5.07
C LYS A 204 16.24 -3.26 -6.36
N MET A 205 16.22 -2.14 -7.09
CA MET A 205 17.02 -1.97 -8.29
C MET A 205 18.54 -1.99 -8.03
N ASP A 206 18.96 -1.80 -6.78
CA ASP A 206 20.35 -1.96 -6.32
C ASP A 206 20.80 -3.43 -6.29
N MET A 207 19.86 -4.37 -6.28
CA MET A 207 20.10 -5.82 -6.29
C MET A 207 19.78 -6.47 -7.66
N SER A 208 19.43 -5.68 -8.66
CA SER A 208 18.98 -6.17 -9.98
C SER A 208 19.84 -5.62 -11.10
N ASP A 209 20.30 -6.48 -12.00
CA ASP A 209 20.90 -6.03 -13.25
C ASP A 209 19.83 -5.61 -14.28
N GLU A 210 20.25 -5.00 -15.40
CA GLU A 210 19.31 -4.49 -16.41
C GLU A 210 18.52 -5.61 -17.10
N SER A 211 19.06 -6.83 -17.17
CA SER A 211 18.37 -7.98 -17.76
C SER A 211 17.23 -8.44 -16.83
N THR A 212 17.52 -8.58 -15.55
CA THR A 212 16.54 -8.93 -14.52
C THR A 212 15.44 -7.87 -14.45
N ALA A 213 15.81 -6.59 -14.43
CA ALA A 213 14.85 -5.49 -14.43
C ALA A 213 13.97 -5.47 -15.68
N ALA A 214 14.55 -5.68 -16.87
CA ALA A 214 13.80 -5.72 -18.11
C ALA A 214 12.85 -6.94 -18.18
N ASN A 215 13.22 -8.07 -17.60
CA ASN A 215 12.35 -9.24 -17.55
C ASN A 215 11.19 -9.04 -16.56
N ALA A 216 11.47 -8.47 -15.39
CA ALA A 216 10.43 -8.12 -14.43
C ALA A 216 9.43 -7.11 -15.00
N ASP A 217 9.91 -6.03 -15.64
CA ASP A 217 9.05 -5.01 -16.28
C ASP A 217 8.15 -5.63 -17.37
N LYS A 218 8.69 -6.52 -18.20
CA LYS A 218 7.89 -7.23 -19.22
C LYS A 218 6.78 -8.06 -18.63
N VAL A 219 7.07 -8.85 -17.59
CA VAL A 219 6.06 -9.68 -16.93
C VAL A 219 5.01 -8.80 -16.26
N VAL A 220 5.43 -7.75 -15.54
CA VAL A 220 4.53 -6.77 -14.91
C VAL A 220 3.58 -6.13 -15.93
N ARG A 221 4.10 -5.62 -17.05
CA ARG A 221 3.27 -5.01 -18.11
C ARG A 221 2.35 -6.02 -18.78
N GLY A 222 2.78 -7.27 -18.91
CA GLY A 222 1.94 -8.36 -19.42
C GLY A 222 0.72 -8.65 -18.54
N LEU A 223 0.83 -8.42 -17.22
CA LEU A 223 -0.22 -8.66 -16.24
C LEU A 223 -1.09 -7.42 -15.97
N ALA A 224 -0.45 -6.30 -15.62
CA ALA A 224 -1.14 -5.05 -15.28
C ALA A 224 -1.63 -4.25 -16.50
N GLY A 225 -1.14 -4.58 -17.70
CA GLY A 225 -1.40 -3.84 -18.93
C GLY A 225 -0.31 -2.81 -19.27
N GLU A 226 -0.20 -2.49 -20.55
CA GLU A 226 0.86 -1.61 -21.08
C GLU A 226 0.76 -0.16 -20.60
N ASP A 227 -0.45 0.30 -20.28
CA ASP A 227 -0.72 1.68 -19.86
C ASP A 227 -0.45 1.92 -18.36
N VAL A 228 -0.10 0.87 -17.60
CA VAL A 228 0.20 1.00 -16.17
C VAL A 228 1.45 1.86 -15.96
N GLU A 229 1.39 2.80 -15.01
CA GLU A 229 2.54 3.61 -14.64
C GLU A 229 3.51 2.75 -13.81
N VAL A 230 4.71 2.52 -14.33
CA VAL A 230 5.77 1.74 -13.65
C VAL A 230 6.93 2.66 -13.31
N THR A 231 7.40 2.61 -12.06
CA THR A 231 8.60 3.34 -11.62
C THR A 231 9.64 2.41 -11.02
N ARG A 232 10.91 2.79 -11.14
CA ARG A 232 12.06 2.05 -10.58
C ARG A 232 12.49 2.70 -9.26
N SER A 233 12.82 1.88 -8.27
CA SER A 233 13.14 2.32 -6.91
C SER A 233 14.27 1.53 -6.27
N GLN A 234 14.98 2.20 -5.36
CA GLN A 234 15.89 1.59 -4.40
C GLN A 234 15.45 2.02 -3.00
N PHE A 235 15.42 1.08 -2.05
CA PHE A 235 15.00 1.34 -0.66
C PHE A 235 13.62 2.01 -0.54
N GLY A 236 12.67 1.65 -1.42
CA GLY A 236 11.32 2.22 -1.42
C GLY A 236 11.24 3.72 -1.75
N ARG A 237 12.32 4.33 -2.23
CA ARG A 237 12.38 5.76 -2.54
C ARG A 237 11.73 6.04 -3.89
N VAL A 238 10.53 6.61 -3.82
CA VAL A 238 9.70 6.98 -4.97
C VAL A 238 9.11 8.36 -4.71
N PRO A 239 9.04 9.27 -5.70
CA PRO A 239 8.40 10.56 -5.52
C PRO A 239 6.97 10.44 -4.96
N LEU A 240 6.60 11.28 -4.01
CA LEU A 240 5.26 11.22 -3.38
C LEU A 240 4.12 11.42 -4.38
N SER A 241 4.37 12.20 -5.43
CA SER A 241 3.43 12.37 -6.54
C SER A 241 3.05 11.05 -7.20
N PHE A 242 3.92 10.04 -7.19
CA PHE A 242 3.58 8.72 -7.70
C PHE A 242 2.43 8.08 -6.90
N PHE A 243 2.44 8.23 -5.57
CA PHE A 243 1.43 7.67 -4.68
C PHE A 243 0.18 8.54 -4.55
N PHE A 244 0.29 9.86 -4.73
CA PHE A 244 -0.79 10.79 -4.38
C PHE A 244 -1.36 11.60 -5.55
N GLU A 245 -0.64 11.74 -6.67
CA GLU A 245 -1.18 12.42 -7.86
C GLU A 245 -1.89 11.41 -8.79
N GLY A 246 -3.11 11.77 -9.20
CA GLY A 246 -3.90 11.01 -10.16
C GLY A 246 -3.31 11.09 -11.57
N GLY A 247 -3.31 9.95 -12.27
CA GLY A 247 -2.95 9.87 -13.69
C GLY A 247 -3.99 10.57 -14.56
N GLY A 248 -3.85 11.89 -14.71
CA GLY A 248 -4.47 12.64 -15.79
C GLY A 248 -3.50 12.70 -16.96
N GLY A 249 -3.78 11.97 -18.03
CA GLY A 249 -3.05 12.14 -19.30
C GLY A 249 -3.06 13.62 -19.71
N GLY A 250 -1.88 14.20 -19.93
CA GLY A 250 -1.75 15.55 -20.46
C GLY A 250 -0.58 16.36 -19.90
N GLY A 251 0.62 16.09 -20.40
CA GLY A 251 1.67 17.08 -20.67
C GLY A 251 2.06 18.09 -19.59
N SER A 252 3.27 17.92 -19.05
CA SER A 252 4.33 18.91 -19.30
C SER A 252 5.67 18.29 -18.94
N ALA A 253 6.51 18.16 -19.97
CA ALA A 253 7.92 17.87 -19.84
C ALA A 253 8.58 18.83 -18.84
N PHE A 254 9.41 18.28 -17.96
CA PHE A 254 10.45 19.06 -17.30
C PHE A 254 11.46 19.48 -18.37
N ARG A 255 11.51 20.79 -18.64
CA ARG A 255 12.73 21.50 -19.03
C ARG A 255 13.32 22.13 -17.79
#